data_AF-A0A654B9F3-F1
#
_entry.id   AF-A0A654B9F3-F1
#
_cell.length_a   1.000
_cell.length_b   1.000
_cell.length_c   1.000
_cell.angle_alpha   90.00
_cell.angle_beta   90.00
_cell.angle_gamma   90.00
#
_symmetry.space_group_name_H-M   'P 1'
#
loop_
_entity.id
_entity.type
_entity.pdbx_description
1 polymer ?
#
loop_
_entity_poly.entity_id
_entity_poly.type
_entity_poly.pdbx_seq_one_letter_code
_entity_poly.pdbx_strand_id
1 'polypeptide(L)'
;MSFYVYILRCADGSYYTGHTDDLERRVAQHQAGALPGYTHDRRPVELMWAQDFPTRIDALERERQVKDWSRAKKEALFAGNWRSVSVAARSRPRVSAALDAGSPAPQDESRSGSQPSAPPPVIVLVRPQLGENIGKAARAMLNFGLVELRLVAPRDGWPNPQAAPAASGADIVLERAQVFDSVAEAVADCAHVYATTVRKRGVTKPVMTPAAAAETIHAGSQRSAILFGPERSGLETDDVAVARTIITVPINPAFGSLNLAQAVILVAYEWSKGQVLASPPAVDADPPAPQVELDGMIAQLDTLLDEGGYFFPPDRTPATRRMLRTLLTKPGWSSQEVRTVRGILSSLVPKRPRGG
;
A
#
# COMPACT_ATOMS: atom_id res chain seq x y z
N MET A 1 16.11 27.22 5.91
CA MET A 1 17.33 26.69 5.29
C MET A 1 16.90 25.67 4.25
N SER A 2 17.39 25.78 3.02
CA SER A 2 17.06 24.84 1.94
C SER A 2 18.15 23.77 1.85
N PHE A 3 17.76 22.54 1.55
CA PHE A 3 18.69 21.43 1.31
C PHE A 3 18.73 21.13 -0.17
N TYR A 4 19.90 20.85 -0.72
CA TYR A 4 20.12 20.59 -2.13
C TYR A 4 20.56 19.16 -2.34
N VAL A 5 20.03 18.53 -3.40
CA VAL A 5 20.62 17.33 -4.00
C VAL A 5 21.27 17.75 -5.31
N TYR A 6 22.48 17.29 -5.56
CA TYR A 6 23.24 17.67 -6.75
C TYR A 6 23.93 16.47 -7.39
N ILE A 7 24.21 16.60 -8.70
CA ILE A 7 25.03 15.66 -9.46
C ILE A 7 26.22 16.40 -10.06
N LEU A 8 27.43 15.90 -9.79
CA LEU A 8 28.67 16.36 -10.39
C LEU A 8 29.13 15.37 -11.45
N ARG A 9 29.69 15.88 -12.55
CA ARG A 9 30.48 15.10 -13.51
C ARG A 9 31.95 15.24 -13.17
N CYS A 10 32.63 14.12 -12.98
CA CYS A 10 34.07 14.06 -12.74
C CYS A 10 34.85 14.05 -14.07
N ALA A 11 36.17 14.28 -14.01
CA ALA A 11 37.05 14.30 -15.18
C ALA A 11 37.08 12.98 -15.97
N ASP A 12 36.91 11.85 -15.28
CA ASP A 12 36.80 10.50 -15.89
C ASP A 12 35.42 10.25 -16.53
N GLY A 13 34.51 11.23 -16.50
CA GLY A 13 33.15 11.12 -16.99
C GLY A 13 32.21 10.34 -16.08
N SER A 14 32.63 10.00 -14.85
CA SER A 14 31.75 9.43 -13.83
C SER A 14 30.84 10.49 -13.21
N TYR A 15 29.72 10.06 -12.63
CA TYR A 15 28.78 10.94 -11.95
C TYR A 15 28.77 10.70 -10.44
N TYR A 16 29.00 11.76 -9.68
CA TYR A 16 28.88 11.78 -8.22
C TYR A 16 27.56 12.44 -7.81
N THR A 17 26.83 11.83 -6.89
CA THR A 17 25.56 12.36 -6.36
C THR A 17 25.73 12.60 -4.87
N GLY A 18 25.29 13.75 -4.38
CA GLY A 18 25.34 14.10 -2.96
C GLY A 18 24.25 15.09 -2.56
N HIS A 19 24.15 15.35 -1.26
CA HIS A 19 23.29 16.40 -0.71
C HIS A 19 24.08 17.37 0.17
N THR A 20 23.57 18.59 0.36
CA THR A 20 24.16 19.62 1.23
C THR A 20 23.12 20.70 1.57
N ASP A 21 23.35 21.47 2.63
CA ASP A 21 22.62 22.69 2.97
C ASP A 21 23.23 23.96 2.33
N ASP A 22 24.43 23.86 1.74
CA ASP A 22 25.14 24.95 1.06
C ASP A 22 25.81 24.44 -0.22
N LEU A 23 25.09 24.56 -1.35
CA LEU A 23 25.49 24.02 -2.64
C LEU A 23 26.77 24.67 -3.17
N GLU A 24 26.86 26.00 -3.14
CA GLU A 24 28.00 26.74 -3.69
C GLU A 24 29.29 26.38 -2.96
N ARG A 25 29.26 26.42 -1.62
CA ARG A 25 30.41 26.04 -0.80
C ARG A 25 30.81 24.59 -1.06
N ARG A 26 29.84 23.67 -1.17
CA ARG A 26 30.13 22.25 -1.37
C ARG A 26 30.74 21.96 -2.74
N VAL A 27 30.25 22.59 -3.80
CA VAL A 27 30.82 22.46 -5.15
C VAL A 27 32.24 23.03 -5.19
N ALA A 28 32.48 24.19 -4.58
CA ALA A 28 33.82 24.78 -4.47
C ALA A 28 34.80 23.86 -3.72
N GLN A 29 34.36 23.20 -2.64
CA GLN A 29 35.17 22.21 -1.91
C GLN A 29 35.56 21.01 -2.76
N HIS A 30 34.62 20.47 -3.57
CA HIS A 30 34.91 19.39 -4.49
C HIS A 30 35.89 19.82 -5.59
N GLN A 31 35.76 21.04 -6.12
CA GLN A 31 36.65 21.59 -7.14
C GLN A 31 38.07 21.83 -6.61
N ALA A 32 38.20 22.36 -5.39
CA ALA A 32 39.49 22.58 -4.74
C ALA A 32 40.15 21.28 -4.25
N GLY A 33 39.40 20.17 -4.17
CA GLY A 33 39.84 18.92 -3.54
C GLY A 33 40.09 19.06 -2.05
N ALA A 34 39.41 19.99 -1.40
CA ALA A 34 39.53 20.20 0.05
C ALA A 34 38.94 19.02 0.87
N LEU A 35 38.22 18.10 0.22
CA LEU A 35 37.61 16.93 0.83
C LEU A 35 38.28 15.64 0.32
N PRO A 36 38.89 14.83 1.19
CA PRO A 36 39.36 13.50 0.81
C PRO A 36 38.16 12.60 0.47
N GLY A 37 38.19 11.92 -0.67
CA GLY A 37 37.10 11.03 -1.08
C GLY A 37 36.97 10.86 -2.60
N TYR A 38 35.81 10.34 -3.03
CA TYR A 38 35.56 9.89 -4.40
C TYR A 38 35.90 10.90 -5.51
N THR A 39 35.63 12.18 -5.28
CA THR A 39 35.88 13.24 -6.27
C THR A 39 37.30 13.81 -6.20
N HIS A 40 38.08 13.52 -5.15
CA HIS A 40 39.39 14.14 -4.89
C HIS A 40 40.39 13.86 -6.02
N ASP A 41 40.44 12.61 -6.49
CA ASP A 41 41.37 12.18 -7.55
C ASP A 41 40.76 12.29 -8.96
N ARG A 42 39.55 12.84 -9.07
CA ARG A 42 38.74 12.86 -10.31
C ARG A 42 38.26 14.26 -10.67
N ARG A 43 39.03 15.26 -10.23
CA ARG A 43 38.89 16.68 -10.60
C ARG A 43 39.45 16.92 -12.02
N PRO A 44 38.99 17.96 -12.74
CA PRO A 44 37.95 18.92 -12.36
C PRO A 44 36.55 18.29 -12.29
N VAL A 45 35.66 18.89 -11.51
CA VAL A 45 34.26 18.48 -11.41
C VAL A 45 33.34 19.58 -11.96
N GLU A 46 32.25 19.18 -12.62
CA GLU A 46 31.27 20.09 -13.21
C GLU A 46 29.88 19.82 -12.60
N LEU A 47 29.16 20.87 -12.17
CA LEU A 47 27.81 20.73 -11.65
C LEU A 47 26.82 20.52 -12.81
N MET A 48 26.24 19.33 -12.91
CA MET A 48 25.32 18.97 -13.99
C MET A 48 23.85 19.24 -13.63
N TRP A 49 23.51 19.13 -12.35
CA TRP A 49 22.14 19.25 -11.88
C TRP A 49 22.10 19.55 -10.38
N ALA A 50 21.13 20.36 -9.97
CA ALA A 50 20.78 20.56 -8.57
C ALA A 50 19.27 20.78 -8.41
N GLN A 51 18.72 20.36 -7.27
CA GLN A 51 17.33 20.60 -6.88
C GLN A 51 17.27 20.93 -5.39
N ASP A 52 16.48 21.94 -5.03
CA ASP A 52 16.25 22.35 -3.65
C ASP A 52 15.06 21.60 -3.01
N PHE A 53 15.15 21.44 -1.69
CA PHE A 53 14.19 20.73 -0.85
C PHE A 53 13.97 21.50 0.45
N PRO A 54 12.74 21.52 0.98
CA PRO A 54 12.41 22.23 2.21
C PRO A 54 12.95 21.53 3.46
N THR A 55 13.20 20.22 3.40
CA THR A 55 13.71 19.44 4.53
C THR A 55 14.91 18.57 4.13
N ARG A 56 15.77 18.26 5.12
CA ARG A 56 16.93 17.38 4.92
C ARG A 56 16.52 15.95 4.57
N ILE A 57 15.39 15.51 5.10
CA ILE A 57 14.87 14.15 4.88
C ILE A 57 14.49 13.98 3.41
N ASP A 58 13.76 14.95 2.84
CA ASP A 58 13.36 14.93 1.43
C ASP A 58 14.59 14.90 0.50
N ALA A 59 15.62 15.70 0.81
CA ALA A 59 16.87 15.71 0.08
C ALA A 59 17.60 14.35 0.17
N LEU A 60 17.64 13.71 1.34
CA LEU A 60 18.26 12.39 1.53
C LEU A 60 17.54 11.28 0.76
N GLU A 61 16.21 11.27 0.78
CA GLU A 61 15.42 10.29 0.02
C GLU A 61 15.63 10.46 -1.48
N ARG A 62 15.64 11.71 -1.96
CA ARG A 62 15.91 12.01 -3.36
C ARG A 62 17.35 11.64 -3.76
N GLU A 63 18.34 11.94 -2.93
CA GLU A 63 19.73 11.54 -3.17
C GLU A 63 19.83 10.02 -3.34
N ARG A 64 19.22 9.24 -2.43
CA ARG A 64 19.20 7.77 -2.53
C ARG A 64 18.59 7.30 -3.84
N GLN A 65 17.46 7.86 -4.24
CA GLN A 65 16.82 7.51 -5.51
C GLN A 65 17.71 7.82 -6.71
N VAL A 66 18.28 9.03 -6.77
CA VAL A 66 19.08 9.49 -7.91
C VAL A 66 20.43 8.77 -7.97
N LYS A 67 21.02 8.43 -6.83
CA LYS A 67 22.30 7.71 -6.74
C LYS A 67 22.26 6.39 -7.52
N ASP A 68 21.16 5.65 -7.41
CA ASP A 68 20.95 4.34 -8.07
C ASP A 68 20.49 4.44 -9.53
N TRP A 69 20.33 5.65 -10.09
CA TRP A 69 19.96 5.81 -11.49
C TRP A 69 21.11 5.45 -12.45
N SER A 70 20.75 4.80 -13.55
CA SER A 70 21.68 4.53 -14.64
C SER A 70 22.24 5.84 -15.23
N ARG A 71 23.43 5.75 -15.83
CA ARG A 71 24.09 6.89 -16.49
C ARG A 71 23.16 7.58 -17.49
N ALA A 72 22.50 6.81 -18.35
CA ALA A 72 21.55 7.30 -19.35
C ALA A 72 20.37 8.06 -18.73
N LYS A 73 19.90 7.60 -17.56
CA LYS A 73 18.79 8.24 -16.83
C LYS A 73 19.22 9.56 -16.18
N LYS A 74 20.47 9.65 -15.70
CA LYS A 74 21.08 10.90 -15.19
C LYS A 74 21.33 11.89 -16.33
N GLU A 75 21.87 11.44 -17.46
CA GLU A 75 22.08 12.29 -18.64
C GLU A 75 20.76 12.84 -19.22
N ALA A 76 19.70 12.02 -19.24
CA ALA A 76 18.38 12.45 -19.64
C ALA A 76 17.73 13.46 -18.65
N LEU A 77 18.09 13.39 -17.36
CA LEU A 77 17.71 14.40 -16.35
C LEU A 77 18.37 15.76 -16.65
N PHE A 78 19.62 15.78 -17.11
CA PHE A 78 20.36 17.02 -17.43
C PHE A 78 19.85 17.68 -18.71
N ALA A 79 19.48 16.89 -19.70
CA ALA A 79 19.02 17.37 -21.01
C ALA A 79 17.60 17.93 -21.00
N GLY A 80 16.91 17.95 -19.85
CA GLY A 80 15.50 18.35 -19.75
C GLY A 80 14.53 17.46 -20.55
N ASN A 81 15.01 16.33 -21.08
CA ASN A 81 14.27 15.46 -21.99
C ASN A 81 13.66 14.28 -21.22
N TRP A 82 12.54 14.55 -20.56
CA TRP A 82 11.85 13.61 -19.67
C TRP A 82 11.32 12.36 -20.39
N ARG A 83 11.08 12.43 -21.72
CA ARG A 83 10.72 11.28 -22.56
C ARG A 83 11.84 10.24 -22.66
N SER A 84 13.10 10.66 -22.54
CA SER A 84 14.26 9.76 -22.61
C SER A 84 14.56 9.10 -21.26
N VAL A 85 14.23 9.78 -20.15
CA VAL A 85 14.32 9.25 -18.78
C VAL A 85 13.39 8.06 -18.58
N SER A 86 12.17 8.12 -19.13
CA SER A 86 11.15 7.06 -19.04
C SER A 86 11.50 5.85 -19.91
N VAL A 87 12.08 6.05 -21.09
CA VAL A 87 12.57 4.96 -21.96
C VAL A 87 13.79 4.26 -21.37
N ALA A 88 14.74 5.01 -20.80
CA ALA A 88 15.94 4.44 -20.16
C ALA A 88 15.63 3.62 -18.89
N ALA A 89 14.47 3.84 -18.27
CA ALA A 89 13.99 3.05 -17.12
C ALA A 89 13.45 1.66 -17.49
N ARG A 90 13.20 1.38 -18.79
CA ARG A 90 12.55 0.14 -19.26
C ARG A 90 13.49 -1.05 -19.55
N SER A 91 14.80 -0.99 -19.30
CA SER A 91 15.70 -2.10 -19.67
C SER A 91 16.26 -2.91 -18.49
N ARG A 92 15.55 -3.98 -18.13
CA ARG A 92 16.08 -5.35 -17.97
C ARG A 92 14.93 -6.33 -17.67
N PRO A 93 14.60 -7.27 -18.58
CA PRO A 93 13.77 -8.41 -18.23
C PRO A 93 14.64 -9.42 -17.47
N ARG A 94 14.25 -9.76 -16.24
CA ARG A 94 14.74 -10.98 -15.58
C ARG A 94 13.82 -12.13 -16.00
N VAL A 95 14.41 -13.08 -16.71
CA VAL A 95 13.81 -14.36 -17.11
C VAL A 95 13.55 -15.20 -15.85
N SER A 96 12.30 -15.65 -15.66
CA SER A 96 12.00 -16.85 -14.90
C SER A 96 11.12 -17.74 -15.75
N ALA A 97 11.77 -18.51 -16.63
CA ALA A 97 11.22 -19.70 -17.21
C ALA A 97 11.27 -20.81 -16.16
N ALA A 98 10.11 -21.25 -15.71
CA ALA A 98 9.82 -22.61 -15.25
C ALA A 98 8.38 -22.58 -14.75
N LEU A 99 7.47 -23.21 -15.49
CA LEU A 99 6.29 -23.94 -15.02
C LEU A 99 5.61 -24.51 -16.27
N ASP A 100 6.28 -25.51 -16.87
CA ASP A 100 5.66 -26.50 -17.74
C ASP A 100 6.23 -27.86 -17.30
N ALA A 101 5.45 -28.59 -16.52
CA ALA A 101 5.55 -30.03 -16.32
C ALA A 101 4.23 -30.50 -15.71
N GLY A 102 3.43 -31.20 -16.51
CA GLY A 102 2.12 -31.67 -16.12
C GLY A 102 2.12 -32.83 -15.13
N SER A 103 0.98 -33.02 -14.48
CA SER A 103 0.31 -34.31 -14.34
C SER A 103 -1.16 -34.10 -13.95
N PRO A 104 -2.08 -34.98 -14.40
CA PRO A 104 -3.51 -34.75 -14.33
C PRO A 104 -4.07 -35.18 -12.96
N ALA A 105 -5.00 -34.40 -12.43
CA ALA A 105 -5.83 -34.78 -11.28
C ALA A 105 -7.32 -34.60 -11.67
N PRO A 106 -8.21 -35.40 -11.07
CA PRO A 106 -9.43 -35.88 -11.72
C PRO A 106 -10.51 -34.81 -11.81
N GLN A 107 -11.32 -34.95 -12.85
CA GLN A 107 -12.52 -34.17 -13.11
C GLN A 107 -13.51 -34.33 -11.94
N ASP A 108 -13.80 -33.23 -11.26
CA ASP A 108 -15.01 -33.10 -10.47
C ASP A 108 -15.86 -32.00 -11.12
N GLU A 109 -16.77 -32.44 -11.98
CA GLU A 109 -17.79 -31.63 -12.62
C GLU A 109 -18.83 -31.21 -11.58
N SER A 110 -18.53 -30.15 -10.81
CA SER A 110 -19.57 -29.42 -10.08
C SER A 110 -19.66 -27.99 -10.60
N ARG A 111 -20.73 -27.77 -11.35
CA ARG A 111 -21.16 -26.49 -11.92
C ARG A 111 -21.26 -25.42 -10.83
N SER A 112 -20.30 -24.51 -10.79
CA SER A 112 -20.46 -23.19 -10.19
C SER A 112 -20.51 -22.17 -11.33
N GLY A 113 -21.72 -21.77 -11.74
CA GLY A 113 -21.89 -20.69 -12.69
C GLY A 113 -21.31 -19.41 -12.11
N SER A 114 -20.18 -18.95 -12.65
CA SER A 114 -19.61 -17.64 -12.32
C SER A 114 -20.63 -16.58 -12.71
N GLN A 115 -21.38 -16.07 -11.73
CA GLN A 115 -22.15 -14.84 -11.87
C GLN A 115 -21.20 -13.76 -12.43
N PRO A 116 -21.59 -13.02 -13.48
CA PRO A 116 -20.74 -11.94 -13.98
C PRO A 116 -20.58 -10.91 -12.86
N SER A 117 -19.37 -10.78 -12.33
CA SER A 117 -19.06 -9.73 -11.36
C SER A 117 -19.20 -8.36 -12.05
N ALA A 118 -19.75 -7.38 -11.32
CA ALA A 118 -19.81 -6.01 -11.83
C ALA A 118 -18.43 -5.53 -12.30
N PRO A 119 -18.36 -4.80 -13.43
CA PRO A 119 -17.12 -4.16 -13.83
C PRO A 119 -16.67 -3.17 -12.75
N PRO A 120 -15.34 -2.99 -12.54
CA PRO A 120 -14.84 -1.99 -11.61
C PRO A 120 -15.41 -0.60 -11.88
N PRO A 121 -15.67 0.21 -10.84
CA PRO A 121 -16.23 1.54 -11.00
C PRO A 121 -15.24 2.48 -11.68
N VAL A 122 -15.77 3.39 -12.47
CA VAL A 122 -15.05 4.51 -13.07
C VAL A 122 -14.85 5.59 -12.03
N ILE A 123 -13.61 6.07 -11.87
CA ILE A 123 -13.31 7.22 -11.00
C ILE A 123 -13.34 8.49 -11.84
N VAL A 124 -14.21 9.43 -11.46
CA VAL A 124 -14.40 10.68 -12.18
C VAL A 124 -13.97 11.84 -11.29
N LEU A 125 -12.92 12.56 -11.69
CA LEU A 125 -12.47 13.77 -11.01
C LEU A 125 -13.06 14.99 -11.71
N VAL A 126 -13.94 15.70 -11.02
CA VAL A 126 -14.65 16.87 -11.52
C VAL A 126 -13.87 18.13 -11.16
N ARG A 127 -13.43 18.85 -12.20
CA ARG A 127 -12.69 20.12 -12.12
C ARG A 127 -11.49 20.07 -11.14
N PRO A 128 -10.63 19.02 -11.17
CA PRO A 128 -9.47 18.91 -10.28
C PRO A 128 -8.54 20.11 -10.46
N GLN A 129 -8.00 20.62 -9.36
CA GLN A 129 -7.25 21.88 -9.38
C GLN A 129 -5.77 21.70 -9.66
N LEU A 130 -5.16 20.62 -9.16
CA LEU A 130 -3.72 20.40 -9.25
C LEU A 130 -3.41 19.05 -9.90
N GLY A 131 -2.49 19.05 -10.88
CA GLY A 131 -1.99 17.82 -11.51
C GLY A 131 -1.45 16.81 -10.50
N GLU A 132 -0.79 17.28 -9.43
CA GLU A 132 -0.33 16.40 -8.34
C GLU A 132 -1.44 15.60 -7.68
N ASN A 133 -2.63 16.19 -7.49
CA ASN A 133 -3.74 15.50 -6.85
C ASN A 133 -4.37 14.47 -7.79
N ILE A 134 -4.36 14.73 -9.10
CA ILE A 134 -4.70 13.73 -10.12
C ILE A 134 -3.73 12.54 -10.03
N GLY A 135 -2.42 12.81 -9.94
CA GLY A 135 -1.40 11.77 -9.77
C GLY A 135 -1.58 10.96 -8.48
N LYS A 136 -1.78 11.65 -7.34
CA LYS A 136 -2.02 10.99 -6.04
C LYS A 136 -3.31 10.16 -6.06
N ALA A 137 -4.37 10.62 -6.73
CA ALA A 137 -5.60 9.86 -6.92
C ALA A 137 -5.38 8.62 -7.80
N ALA A 138 -4.65 8.75 -8.92
CA ALA A 138 -4.29 7.62 -9.77
C ALA A 138 -3.46 6.55 -9.04
N ARG A 139 -2.52 6.98 -8.19
CA ARG A 139 -1.79 6.08 -7.30
C ARG A 139 -2.71 5.34 -6.33
N ALA A 140 -3.63 6.08 -5.69
CA ALA A 140 -4.63 5.51 -4.80
C ALA A 140 -5.53 4.49 -5.51
N MET A 141 -5.95 4.77 -6.75
CA MET A 141 -6.73 3.85 -7.57
C MET A 141 -5.98 2.55 -7.84
N LEU A 142 -4.73 2.64 -8.32
CA LEU A 142 -3.96 1.45 -8.70
C LEU A 142 -3.60 0.57 -7.50
N ASN A 143 -3.37 1.15 -6.32
CA ASN A 143 -3.18 0.38 -5.08
C ASN A 143 -4.32 -0.60 -4.80
N PHE A 144 -5.52 -0.31 -5.30
CA PHE A 144 -6.74 -1.07 -5.06
C PHE A 144 -7.34 -1.67 -6.34
N GLY A 145 -6.55 -1.76 -7.42
CA GLY A 145 -6.95 -2.44 -8.67
C GLY A 145 -7.85 -1.62 -9.60
N LEU A 146 -8.06 -0.33 -9.34
CA LEU A 146 -8.82 0.56 -10.21
C LEU A 146 -7.90 1.23 -11.24
N VAL A 147 -8.33 1.25 -12.51
CA VAL A 147 -7.51 1.77 -13.62
C VAL A 147 -8.23 2.75 -14.54
N GLU A 148 -9.54 2.88 -14.43
CA GLU A 148 -10.33 3.75 -15.31
C GLU A 148 -10.56 5.11 -14.64
N LEU A 149 -9.82 6.11 -15.12
CA LEU A 149 -9.86 7.49 -14.66
C LEU A 149 -10.51 8.38 -15.74
N ARG A 150 -11.47 9.21 -15.34
CA ARG A 150 -12.05 10.27 -16.17
C ARG A 150 -11.89 11.62 -15.51
N LEU A 151 -11.55 12.63 -16.29
CA LEU A 151 -11.34 14.00 -15.85
C LEU A 151 -12.39 14.90 -16.52
N VAL A 152 -13.12 15.67 -15.73
CA VAL A 152 -14.06 16.66 -16.27
C VAL A 152 -13.46 18.04 -16.09
N ALA A 153 -13.19 18.73 -17.19
CA ALA A 153 -12.65 20.10 -17.20
C ALA A 153 -11.52 20.34 -16.17
N PRO A 154 -10.38 19.60 -16.22
CA PRO A 154 -9.27 19.80 -15.30
C PRO A 154 -8.71 21.22 -15.43
N ARG A 155 -8.57 21.94 -14.31
CA ARG A 155 -8.28 23.38 -14.31
C ARG A 155 -7.00 23.74 -15.03
N ASP A 156 -5.94 22.98 -14.77
CA ASP A 156 -4.61 23.18 -15.37
C ASP A 156 -4.43 22.39 -16.69
N GLY A 157 -5.53 21.90 -17.26
CA GLY A 157 -5.53 21.07 -18.47
C GLY A 157 -4.99 19.66 -18.26
N TRP A 158 -5.02 18.88 -19.34
CA TRP A 158 -4.51 17.51 -19.39
C TRP A 158 -3.90 17.21 -20.78
N PRO A 159 -2.77 16.48 -20.88
CA PRO A 159 -1.96 15.91 -19.79
C PRO A 159 -1.21 16.96 -18.96
N ASN A 160 -1.02 16.70 -17.67
CA ASN A 160 -0.30 17.60 -16.75
C ASN A 160 1.04 16.98 -16.29
N PRO A 161 2.18 17.68 -16.43
CA PRO A 161 3.50 17.14 -16.10
C PRO A 161 3.71 16.86 -14.61
N GLN A 162 2.94 17.49 -13.72
CA GLN A 162 3.02 17.27 -12.27
C GLN A 162 2.30 15.98 -11.83
N ALA A 163 1.43 15.41 -12.67
CA ALA A 163 0.66 14.22 -12.31
C ALA A 163 1.53 12.94 -12.29
N ALA A 164 2.43 12.78 -13.26
CA ALA A 164 3.23 11.56 -13.38
C ALA A 164 4.19 11.33 -12.19
N PRO A 165 4.97 12.33 -11.72
CA PRO A 165 5.79 12.16 -10.51
C PRO A 165 4.95 11.81 -9.27
N ALA A 166 3.78 12.42 -9.13
CA ALA A 166 2.88 12.19 -8.01
C ALA A 166 2.18 10.82 -8.04
N ALA A 167 2.01 10.24 -9.23
CA ALA A 167 1.45 8.89 -9.42
C ALA A 167 2.40 7.77 -9.02
N SER A 168 3.71 8.02 -9.00
CA SER A 168 4.73 7.09 -8.48
C SER A 168 4.57 5.64 -8.97
N GLY A 169 4.48 5.45 -10.29
CA GLY A 169 4.35 4.14 -10.93
C GLY A 169 2.92 3.74 -11.32
N ALA A 170 1.91 4.56 -11.01
CA ALA A 170 0.55 4.40 -11.52
C ALA A 170 0.35 5.01 -12.93
N ASP A 171 1.37 4.88 -13.79
CA ASP A 171 1.38 5.49 -15.13
C ASP A 171 0.23 4.96 -15.99
N ILE A 172 -0.12 3.68 -15.87
CA ILE A 172 -1.21 3.04 -16.63
C ILE A 172 -2.55 3.74 -16.44
N VAL A 173 -2.82 4.28 -15.25
CA VAL A 173 -4.07 4.99 -14.96
C VAL A 173 -4.08 6.36 -15.64
N LEU A 174 -2.94 7.05 -15.63
CA LEU A 174 -2.80 8.37 -16.28
C LEU A 174 -2.81 8.26 -17.80
N GLU A 175 -2.13 7.26 -18.37
CA GLU A 175 -2.08 6.99 -19.81
C GLU A 175 -3.46 6.66 -20.39
N ARG A 176 -4.32 6.01 -19.59
CA ARG A 176 -5.69 5.66 -19.96
C ARG A 176 -6.72 6.72 -19.57
N ALA A 177 -6.30 7.81 -18.93
CA ALA A 177 -7.21 8.84 -18.46
C ALA A 177 -7.92 9.52 -19.62
N GLN A 178 -9.25 9.59 -19.56
CA GLN A 178 -10.09 10.26 -20.55
C GLN A 178 -10.53 11.63 -20.04
N VAL A 179 -10.61 12.61 -20.93
CA VAL A 179 -11.01 13.99 -20.60
C VAL A 179 -12.35 14.30 -21.25
N PHE A 180 -13.24 14.93 -20.50
CA PHE A 180 -14.59 15.32 -20.91
C PHE A 180 -14.85 16.78 -20.55
N ASP A 181 -15.77 17.40 -21.30
CA ASP A 181 -16.16 18.80 -21.05
C ASP A 181 -17.21 18.89 -19.94
N SER A 182 -18.05 17.85 -19.79
CA SER A 182 -19.14 17.81 -18.82
C SER A 182 -19.20 16.51 -18.01
N VAL A 183 -19.81 16.59 -16.82
CA VAL A 183 -20.08 15.40 -15.98
C VAL A 183 -21.02 14.44 -16.71
N ALA A 184 -22.00 14.97 -17.44
CA ALA A 184 -22.97 14.17 -18.19
C ALA A 184 -22.30 13.28 -19.24
N GLU A 185 -21.34 13.82 -20.01
CA GLU A 185 -20.54 13.04 -20.96
C GLU A 185 -19.67 12.00 -20.25
N ALA A 186 -19.00 12.41 -19.16
CA ALA A 186 -18.10 11.54 -18.41
C ALA A 186 -18.79 10.35 -17.74
N VAL A 187 -20.12 10.33 -17.63
CA VAL A 187 -20.88 9.22 -17.03
C VAL A 187 -21.94 8.62 -17.97
N ALA A 188 -21.95 9.01 -19.25
CA ALA A 188 -23.01 8.66 -20.20
C ALA A 188 -23.24 7.14 -20.36
N ASP A 189 -22.21 6.33 -20.15
CA ASP A 189 -22.22 4.86 -20.25
C ASP A 189 -22.38 4.14 -18.88
N CYS A 190 -22.64 4.88 -17.80
CA CYS A 190 -22.76 4.34 -16.45
C CYS A 190 -24.22 4.35 -15.97
N ALA A 191 -24.75 3.17 -15.65
CA ALA A 191 -26.12 3.03 -15.16
C ALA A 191 -26.28 3.49 -13.70
N HIS A 192 -25.17 3.51 -12.95
CA HIS A 192 -25.11 3.97 -11.57
C HIS A 192 -24.07 5.06 -11.42
N VAL A 193 -24.48 6.21 -10.89
CA VAL A 193 -23.59 7.35 -10.65
C VAL A 193 -23.68 7.74 -9.18
N TYR A 194 -22.53 7.85 -8.53
CA TYR A 194 -22.38 8.18 -7.13
C TYR A 194 -21.68 9.53 -6.99
N ALA A 195 -22.16 10.41 -6.11
CA ALA A 195 -21.51 11.68 -5.79
C ALA A 195 -20.88 11.65 -4.41
N THR A 196 -19.59 11.95 -4.29
CA THR A 196 -18.92 12.07 -2.99
C THR A 196 -19.11 13.47 -2.40
N THR A 197 -19.72 13.57 -1.23
CA THR A 197 -19.84 14.84 -0.50
C THR A 197 -20.08 14.61 0.98
N VAL A 198 -19.53 15.51 1.80
CA VAL A 198 -19.80 15.59 3.24
C VAL A 198 -20.80 16.71 3.57
N ARG A 199 -21.12 17.55 2.59
CA ARG A 199 -22.05 18.68 2.73
C ARG A 199 -23.45 18.25 2.31
N LYS A 200 -24.46 18.61 3.11
CA LYS A 200 -25.88 18.55 2.72
C LYS A 200 -26.14 19.65 1.68
N ARG A 201 -25.99 19.32 0.40
CA ARG A 201 -26.07 20.26 -0.75
C ARG A 201 -27.50 20.71 -1.11
N GLY A 202 -28.46 20.62 -0.17
CA GLY A 202 -29.87 20.95 -0.44
C GLY A 202 -30.60 19.98 -1.40
N VAL A 203 -29.90 18.94 -1.88
CA VAL A 203 -30.46 17.89 -2.73
C VAL A 203 -30.83 16.69 -1.88
N THR A 204 -32.09 16.24 -1.95
CA THR A 204 -32.58 15.06 -1.24
C THR A 204 -32.32 13.81 -2.08
N LYS A 205 -31.25 13.07 -1.75
CA LYS A 205 -30.88 11.80 -2.39
C LYS A 205 -30.54 10.75 -1.33
N PRO A 206 -30.65 9.45 -1.65
CA PRO A 206 -30.13 8.39 -0.78
C PRO A 206 -28.66 8.65 -0.45
N VAL A 207 -28.30 8.52 0.82
CA VAL A 207 -26.94 8.70 1.33
C VAL A 207 -26.44 7.37 1.85
N MET A 208 -25.22 7.00 1.46
CA MET A 208 -24.58 5.75 1.85
C MET A 208 -23.14 6.01 2.32
N THR A 209 -22.62 5.10 3.13
CA THR A 209 -21.19 5.06 3.45
C THR A 209 -20.40 4.47 2.28
N PRO A 210 -19.08 4.66 2.20
CA PRO A 210 -18.27 4.03 1.17
C PRO A 210 -18.37 2.50 1.17
N ALA A 211 -18.45 1.87 2.35
CA ALA A 211 -18.65 0.41 2.48
C ALA A 211 -19.97 -0.05 1.85
N ALA A 212 -21.09 0.60 2.18
CA ALA A 212 -22.39 0.22 1.63
C ALA A 212 -22.49 0.50 0.11
N ALA A 213 -21.84 1.56 -0.37
CA ALA A 213 -21.72 1.82 -1.80
C ALA A 213 -20.90 0.74 -2.52
N ALA A 214 -19.78 0.30 -1.92
CA ALA A 214 -18.97 -0.80 -2.44
C ALA A 214 -19.79 -2.11 -2.54
N GLU A 215 -20.54 -2.49 -1.50
CA GLU A 215 -21.43 -3.66 -1.53
C GLU A 215 -22.44 -3.57 -2.68
N THR A 216 -23.07 -2.41 -2.86
CA THR A 216 -24.03 -2.18 -3.95
C THR A 216 -23.38 -2.32 -5.32
N ILE A 217 -22.16 -1.78 -5.49
CA ILE A 217 -21.41 -1.88 -6.75
C ILE A 217 -21.07 -3.34 -7.05
N HIS A 218 -20.60 -4.13 -6.07
CA HIS A 218 -20.28 -5.55 -6.28
C HIS A 218 -21.50 -6.41 -6.57
N ALA A 219 -22.63 -6.12 -5.93
CA ALA A 219 -23.88 -6.85 -6.14
C ALA A 219 -24.55 -6.52 -7.49
N GLY A 220 -24.16 -5.41 -8.12
CA GLY A 220 -24.66 -5.02 -9.44
C GLY A 220 -24.03 -5.81 -10.58
N SER A 221 -24.51 -5.54 -11.79
CA SER A 221 -23.92 -6.04 -13.04
C SER A 221 -23.63 -4.93 -14.05
N GLN A 222 -24.05 -3.69 -13.75
CA GLN A 222 -23.94 -2.54 -14.64
C GLN A 222 -22.75 -1.64 -14.27
N ARG A 223 -22.25 -0.88 -15.25
CA ARG A 223 -21.17 0.09 -15.02
C ARG A 223 -21.59 1.17 -14.03
N SER A 224 -20.66 1.47 -13.12
CA SER A 224 -20.82 2.49 -12.09
C SER A 224 -19.74 3.57 -12.23
N ALA A 225 -20.09 4.83 -11.95
CA ALA A 225 -19.17 5.95 -11.87
C ALA A 225 -19.23 6.61 -10.49
N ILE A 226 -18.08 7.04 -9.97
CA ILE A 226 -17.98 7.73 -8.69
C ILE A 226 -17.34 9.10 -8.92
N LEU A 227 -18.11 10.15 -8.64
CA LEU A 227 -17.72 11.54 -8.81
C LEU A 227 -17.00 12.07 -7.57
N PHE A 228 -15.87 12.74 -7.79
CA PHE A 228 -15.12 13.48 -6.78
C PHE A 228 -14.94 14.92 -7.22
N GLY A 229 -15.28 15.87 -6.36
CA GLY A 229 -15.19 17.30 -6.69
C GLY A 229 -13.82 17.91 -6.37
N PRO A 230 -13.65 19.22 -6.68
CA PRO A 230 -12.42 19.94 -6.40
C PRO A 230 -12.11 20.03 -4.90
N GLU A 231 -10.83 20.14 -4.57
CA GLU A 231 -10.26 20.00 -3.22
C GLU A 231 -10.85 20.97 -2.18
N ARG A 232 -11.18 22.20 -2.61
CA ARG A 232 -11.69 23.24 -1.70
C ARG A 232 -13.21 23.33 -1.69
N SER A 233 -13.81 23.24 -2.87
CA SER A 233 -15.23 23.50 -3.05
C SER A 233 -16.08 22.24 -2.99
N GLY A 234 -15.54 21.05 -3.28
CA GLY A 234 -16.32 19.83 -3.50
C GLY A 234 -17.24 19.93 -4.73
N LEU A 235 -18.03 18.88 -4.98
CA LEU A 235 -18.97 18.83 -6.11
C LEU A 235 -20.01 19.96 -6.01
N GLU A 236 -20.33 20.60 -7.13
CA GLU A 236 -21.43 21.57 -7.23
C GLU A 236 -22.79 20.87 -7.16
N THR A 237 -23.84 21.64 -6.90
CA THR A 237 -25.21 21.11 -6.81
C THR A 237 -25.61 20.38 -8.08
N ASP A 238 -25.24 20.90 -9.25
CA ASP A 238 -25.56 20.30 -10.54
C ASP A 238 -24.78 18.99 -10.78
N ASP A 239 -23.53 18.90 -10.34
CA ASP A 239 -22.79 17.62 -10.41
C ASP A 239 -23.45 16.56 -9.51
N VAL A 240 -23.86 16.96 -8.30
CA VAL A 240 -24.60 16.08 -7.38
C VAL A 240 -25.96 15.70 -7.96
N ALA A 241 -26.59 16.59 -8.75
CA ALA A 241 -27.88 16.34 -9.40
C ALA A 241 -27.82 15.21 -10.44
N VAL A 242 -26.66 14.96 -11.07
CA VAL A 242 -26.46 13.83 -12.00
C VAL A 242 -26.41 12.48 -11.27
N ALA A 243 -25.86 12.42 -10.06
CA ALA A 243 -25.70 11.17 -9.32
C ALA A 243 -27.01 10.61 -8.76
N ARG A 244 -27.22 9.30 -8.76
CA ARG A 244 -28.41 8.69 -8.11
C ARG A 244 -28.29 8.66 -6.59
N THR A 245 -27.06 8.48 -6.10
CA THR A 245 -26.76 8.23 -4.69
C THR A 245 -25.59 9.10 -4.24
N ILE A 246 -25.63 9.56 -2.99
CA ILE A 246 -24.53 10.27 -2.36
C ILE A 246 -23.70 9.29 -1.54
N ILE A 247 -22.39 9.35 -1.69
CA ILE A 247 -21.43 8.70 -0.78
C ILE A 247 -20.92 9.75 0.18
N THR A 248 -21.13 9.52 1.47
CA THR A 248 -20.58 10.34 2.55
C THR A 248 -19.61 9.51 3.38
N VAL A 249 -18.34 9.90 3.36
CA VAL A 249 -17.32 9.31 4.24
C VAL A 249 -17.58 9.79 5.67
N PRO A 250 -17.75 8.88 6.65
CA PRO A 250 -17.85 9.26 8.06
C PRO A 250 -16.53 9.87 8.53
N ILE A 251 -16.54 11.18 8.81
CA ILE A 251 -15.38 11.94 9.28
C ILE A 251 -15.76 12.80 10.47
N ASN A 252 -14.76 13.37 11.15
CA ASN A 252 -14.98 14.29 12.26
C ASN A 252 -15.87 15.48 11.81
N PRO A 253 -17.07 15.66 12.40
CA PRO A 253 -17.96 16.76 12.03
C PRO A 253 -17.33 18.15 12.23
N ALA A 254 -16.37 18.29 13.15
CA ALA A 254 -15.65 19.53 13.39
C ALA A 254 -14.59 19.84 12.32
N PHE A 255 -14.19 18.87 11.50
CA PHE A 255 -13.19 19.04 10.45
C PHE A 255 -13.51 18.17 9.22
N GLY A 256 -14.48 18.63 8.44
CA GLY A 256 -15.02 17.91 7.29
C GLY A 256 -14.22 18.07 5.98
N SER A 257 -12.89 18.12 6.03
CA SER A 257 -12.06 18.42 4.85
C SER A 257 -11.07 17.29 4.55
N LEU A 258 -11.42 16.42 3.60
CA LEU A 258 -10.51 15.41 3.06
C LEU A 258 -9.81 15.94 1.81
N ASN A 259 -8.51 15.63 1.66
CA ASN A 259 -7.83 15.83 0.38
C ASN A 259 -8.48 14.92 -0.69
N LEU A 260 -8.47 15.36 -1.96
CA LEU A 260 -9.04 14.60 -3.08
C LEU A 260 -8.55 13.15 -3.14
N ALA A 261 -7.23 12.94 -3.08
CA ALA A 261 -6.65 11.60 -3.12
C ALA A 261 -7.01 10.78 -1.87
N GLN A 262 -7.23 11.43 -0.71
CA GLN A 262 -7.73 10.75 0.50
C GLN A 262 -9.20 10.34 0.38
N ALA A 263 -10.03 11.10 -0.32
CA ALA A 263 -11.40 10.67 -0.60
C ALA A 263 -11.39 9.47 -1.56
N VAL A 264 -10.59 9.53 -2.63
CA VAL A 264 -10.44 8.45 -3.61
C VAL A 264 -9.90 7.18 -2.94
N ILE A 265 -8.86 7.28 -2.10
CA ILE A 265 -8.25 6.11 -1.46
C ILE A 265 -9.22 5.38 -0.52
N LEU A 266 -10.07 6.10 0.22
CA LEU A 266 -11.03 5.49 1.14
C LEU A 266 -12.13 4.73 0.37
N VAL A 267 -12.63 5.31 -0.72
CA VAL A 267 -13.64 4.65 -1.56
C VAL A 267 -13.04 3.45 -2.29
N ALA A 268 -11.84 3.61 -2.85
CA ALA A 268 -11.12 2.53 -3.53
C ALA A 268 -10.78 1.37 -2.57
N TYR A 269 -10.37 1.68 -1.34
CA TYR A 269 -10.11 0.69 -0.30
C TYR A 269 -11.38 -0.10 0.06
N GLU A 270 -12.50 0.58 0.35
CA GLU A 270 -13.75 -0.11 0.67
C GLU A 270 -14.25 -0.97 -0.51
N TRP A 271 -14.10 -0.49 -1.74
CA TRP A 271 -14.36 -1.30 -2.92
C TRP A 271 -13.45 -2.53 -3.00
N SER A 272 -12.16 -2.38 -2.73
CA SER A 272 -11.21 -3.50 -2.84
C SER A 272 -11.48 -4.69 -1.91
N LYS A 273 -12.23 -4.50 -0.81
CA LYS A 273 -12.58 -5.58 0.11
C LYS A 273 -13.48 -6.64 -0.52
N GLY A 274 -14.20 -6.30 -1.58
CA GLY A 274 -14.98 -7.25 -2.38
C GLY A 274 -14.16 -7.96 -3.47
N GLN A 275 -12.88 -7.64 -3.61
CA GLN A 275 -11.96 -8.21 -4.59
C GLN A 275 -10.97 -9.15 -3.92
N VAL A 276 -10.50 -10.15 -4.66
CA VAL A 276 -9.38 -11.00 -4.23
C VAL A 276 -8.07 -10.27 -4.60
N LEU A 277 -7.68 -9.28 -3.81
CA LEU A 277 -6.35 -8.70 -3.90
C LEU A 277 -5.35 -9.58 -3.12
N ALA A 278 -4.12 -9.69 -3.63
CA ALA A 278 -3.05 -10.43 -2.98
C ALA A 278 -2.82 -9.86 -1.57
N SER A 279 -3.32 -10.57 -0.57
CA SER A 279 -3.01 -10.31 0.83
C SER A 279 -1.63 -10.89 1.15
N PRO A 280 -0.90 -10.37 2.14
CA PRO A 280 0.30 -11.05 2.64
C PRO A 280 -0.06 -12.52 2.88
N PRO A 281 0.82 -13.47 2.50
CA PRO A 281 0.52 -14.88 2.72
C PRO A 281 0.19 -15.04 4.20
N ALA A 282 -1.07 -15.41 4.49
CA ALA A 282 -1.43 -15.85 5.81
C ALA A 282 -0.54 -17.05 6.08
N VAL A 283 0.32 -16.96 7.09
CA VAL A 283 0.99 -18.15 7.59
C VAL A 283 -0.11 -18.93 8.28
N ASP A 284 -0.57 -19.99 7.64
CA ASP A 284 -1.50 -20.92 8.28
C ASP A 284 -0.82 -21.44 9.54
N ALA A 285 -1.30 -20.97 10.69
CA ALA A 285 -0.89 -21.55 11.96
C ALA A 285 -1.38 -23.00 11.99
N ASP A 286 -0.54 -23.91 12.46
CA ASP A 286 -0.96 -25.30 12.65
C ASP A 286 -2.22 -25.34 13.54
N PRO A 287 -3.19 -26.22 13.22
CA PRO A 287 -4.39 -26.33 14.04
C PRO A 287 -4.03 -26.76 15.47
N PRO A 288 -4.86 -26.39 16.46
CA PRO A 288 -4.68 -26.85 17.83
C PRO A 288 -4.60 -28.37 17.92
N ALA A 289 -3.73 -28.87 18.80
CA ALA A 289 -3.56 -30.28 19.09
C ALA A 289 -4.90 -30.88 19.57
N PRO A 290 -5.14 -32.17 19.28
CA PRO A 290 -6.25 -32.90 19.90
C PRO A 290 -6.24 -32.74 21.42
N GLN A 291 -7.42 -32.57 22.01
CA GLN A 291 -7.56 -32.34 23.46
C GLN A 291 -6.86 -33.41 24.31
N VAL A 292 -6.81 -34.66 23.83
CA VAL A 292 -6.11 -35.78 24.50
C VAL A 292 -4.59 -35.54 24.63
N GLU A 293 -3.95 -34.90 23.65
CA GLU A 293 -2.52 -34.58 23.71
C GLU A 293 -2.26 -33.48 24.73
N LEU A 294 -3.09 -32.44 24.70
CA LEU A 294 -3.03 -31.33 25.65
C LEU A 294 -3.30 -31.78 27.08
N ASP A 295 -4.33 -32.60 27.30
CA ASP A 295 -4.65 -33.17 28.60
C ASP A 295 -3.52 -34.07 29.10
N GLY A 296 -2.86 -34.82 28.22
CA GLY A 296 -1.67 -35.60 28.55
C GLY A 296 -0.48 -34.73 28.99
N MET A 297 -0.26 -33.59 28.35
CA MET A 297 0.75 -32.61 28.78
C MET A 297 0.40 -31.97 30.12
N ILE A 298 -0.86 -31.57 30.30
CA ILE A 298 -1.34 -30.99 31.55
C ILE A 298 -1.18 -32.00 32.68
N ALA A 299 -1.59 -33.26 32.49
CA ALA A 299 -1.43 -34.32 33.49
C ALA A 299 0.05 -34.55 33.86
N GLN A 300 0.95 -34.52 32.88
CA GLN A 300 2.39 -34.65 33.14
C GLN A 300 2.93 -33.50 34.00
N LEU A 301 2.57 -32.25 33.70
CA LEU A 301 2.94 -31.09 34.52
C LEU A 301 2.32 -31.17 35.91
N ASP A 302 1.06 -31.59 35.98
CA ASP A 302 0.27 -31.73 37.20
C ASP A 302 0.94 -32.74 38.16
N THR A 303 1.45 -33.88 37.67
CA THR A 303 2.26 -34.81 38.46
C THR A 303 3.56 -34.18 38.98
N LEU A 304 4.31 -33.47 38.12
CA LEU A 304 5.57 -32.84 38.51
C LEU A 304 5.38 -31.77 39.60
N LEU A 305 4.33 -30.97 39.48
CA LEU A 305 3.99 -29.94 40.46
C LEU A 305 3.51 -30.55 41.79
N ASP A 306 2.84 -31.70 41.74
CA ASP A 306 2.42 -32.44 42.94
C ASP A 306 3.63 -32.99 43.71
N GLU A 307 4.55 -33.66 43.02
CA GLU A 307 5.82 -34.13 43.60
C GLU A 307 6.67 -32.99 44.15
N GLY A 308 6.65 -31.83 43.49
CA GLY A 308 7.33 -30.62 43.93
C GLY A 308 6.65 -29.86 45.08
N GLY A 309 5.49 -30.32 45.56
CA GLY A 309 4.78 -29.69 46.67
C GLY A 309 4.10 -28.35 46.33
N TYR A 310 3.86 -28.06 45.05
CA TYR A 310 3.25 -26.80 44.61
C TYR A 310 1.79 -26.64 45.06
N PHE A 311 1.05 -27.75 45.19
CA PHE A 311 -0.37 -27.75 45.55
C PHE A 311 -0.58 -27.70 47.07
N PHE A 312 -0.23 -26.58 47.70
CA PHE A 312 -0.47 -26.31 49.12
C PHE A 312 -0.98 -24.87 49.33
N PRO A 313 -1.98 -24.63 50.18
CA PRO A 313 -2.69 -25.58 51.04
C PRO A 313 -3.75 -26.44 50.30
N PRO A 314 -4.13 -27.62 50.85
CA PRO A 314 -4.93 -28.62 50.13
C PRO A 314 -6.30 -28.13 49.66
N ASP A 315 -6.94 -27.24 50.42
CA ASP A 315 -8.24 -26.63 50.13
C ASP A 315 -8.25 -25.80 48.83
N ARG A 316 -7.10 -25.26 48.43
CA ARG A 316 -6.95 -24.45 47.21
C ARG A 316 -6.54 -25.27 45.98
N THR A 317 -6.19 -26.54 46.13
CA THR A 317 -5.74 -27.41 45.05
C THR A 317 -6.72 -27.48 43.87
N PRO A 318 -8.05 -27.65 44.09
CA PRO A 318 -8.99 -27.74 42.96
C PRO A 318 -9.14 -26.43 42.19
N ALA A 319 -8.98 -25.27 42.84
CA ALA A 319 -9.00 -23.97 42.18
C ALA A 319 -7.72 -23.75 41.37
N THR A 320 -6.57 -24.10 41.94
CA THR A 320 -5.25 -23.94 41.32
C THR A 320 -5.10 -24.81 40.07
N ARG A 321 -5.51 -26.09 40.12
CA ARG A 321 -5.48 -26.98 38.93
C ARG A 321 -6.41 -26.48 37.82
N ARG A 322 -7.58 -25.94 38.15
CA ARG A 322 -8.48 -25.30 37.16
C ARG A 322 -7.85 -24.06 36.51
N MET A 323 -7.16 -23.23 37.30
CA MET A 323 -6.45 -22.06 36.77
C MET A 323 -5.32 -22.48 35.84
N LEU A 324 -4.49 -23.45 36.25
CA LEU A 324 -3.41 -23.99 35.41
C LEU A 324 -3.94 -24.56 34.09
N ARG A 325 -5.03 -25.35 34.14
CA ARG A 325 -5.68 -25.86 32.93
C ARG A 325 -6.13 -24.73 32.02
N THR A 326 -6.74 -23.67 32.56
CA THR A 326 -7.20 -22.51 31.77
C THR A 326 -6.03 -21.77 31.13
N LEU A 327 -4.92 -21.59 31.87
CA LEU A 327 -3.69 -20.97 31.35
C LEU A 327 -3.09 -21.78 30.20
N LEU A 328 -3.16 -23.11 30.29
CA LEU A 328 -2.59 -24.03 29.31
C LEU A 328 -3.52 -24.31 28.13
N THR A 329 -4.83 -24.13 28.23
CA THR A 329 -5.75 -24.29 27.09
C THR A 329 -5.87 -23.03 26.24
N LYS A 330 -5.70 -21.84 26.82
CA LYS A 330 -5.86 -20.54 26.13
C LYS A 330 -4.97 -20.35 24.88
N PRO A 331 -3.70 -20.81 24.83
CA PRO A 331 -2.82 -20.55 23.69
C PRO A 331 -3.20 -21.26 22.38
N GLY A 332 -3.99 -22.34 22.42
CA GLY A 332 -4.34 -23.09 21.22
C GLY A 332 -3.18 -23.87 20.58
N TRP A 333 -2.30 -24.43 21.42
CA TRP A 333 -1.06 -25.15 21.05
C TRP A 333 -1.24 -26.14 19.91
N SER A 334 -0.30 -26.20 18.97
CA SER A 334 -0.21 -27.27 17.98
C SER A 334 0.34 -28.57 18.58
N SER A 335 0.11 -29.71 17.92
CA SER A 335 0.68 -31.00 18.35
C SER A 335 2.21 -31.01 18.42
N GLN A 336 2.89 -30.16 17.64
CA GLN A 336 4.34 -30.00 17.74
C GLN A 336 4.75 -29.25 19.00
N GLU A 337 4.03 -28.18 19.34
CA GLU A 337 4.29 -27.38 20.54
C GLU A 337 4.00 -28.19 21.82
N VAL A 338 2.90 -28.94 21.85
CA VAL A 338 2.57 -29.86 22.95
C VAL A 338 3.69 -30.88 23.14
N ARG A 339 4.16 -31.53 22.06
CA ARG A 339 5.29 -32.49 22.13
C ARG A 339 6.57 -31.83 22.64
N THR A 340 6.84 -30.59 22.22
CA THR A 340 8.01 -29.82 22.67
C THR A 340 7.95 -29.58 24.17
N VAL A 341 6.81 -29.11 24.69
CA VAL A 341 6.65 -28.90 26.14
C VAL A 341 6.69 -30.19 26.92
N ARG A 342 6.06 -31.27 26.44
CA ARG A 342 6.19 -32.59 27.08
C ARG A 342 7.65 -33.04 27.17
N GLY A 343 8.45 -32.78 26.14
CA GLY A 343 9.90 -33.00 26.16
C GLY A 343 10.64 -32.17 27.22
N ILE A 344 10.29 -30.88 27.34
CA ILE A 344 10.81 -29.99 28.41
C ILE A 344 10.47 -30.58 29.79
N LEU A 345 9.20 -30.92 30.02
CA LEU A 345 8.74 -31.50 31.30
C LEU A 345 9.47 -32.81 31.63
N SER A 346 9.69 -33.68 30.65
CA SER A 346 10.47 -34.91 30.84
C SER A 346 11.92 -34.65 31.22
N SER A 347 12.53 -33.55 30.76
CA SER A 347 13.90 -33.18 31.11
C SER A 347 14.05 -32.66 32.54
N LEU A 348 12.96 -32.16 33.15
CA LEU A 348 12.94 -31.66 34.52
C LEU A 348 12.86 -32.77 35.58
N VAL A 349 12.52 -34.00 35.18
CA VAL A 349 12.51 -35.17 36.08
C VAL A 349 13.96 -35.61 36.36
N PRO A 350 14.40 -35.71 37.63
CA PRO A 350 15.74 -36.21 37.96
C PRO A 350 15.97 -37.63 37.40
N LYS A 351 17.04 -37.83 36.63
CA LYS A 351 17.42 -39.17 36.18
C LYS A 351 17.88 -39.98 37.40
N ARG A 352 17.19 -41.09 37.72
CA ARG A 352 17.68 -42.06 38.71
C ARG A 352 19.10 -42.50 38.30
N PRO A 353 20.07 -42.55 39.22
CA PRO A 353 21.39 -43.07 38.89
C PRO A 353 21.22 -44.51 38.40
N ARG A 354 21.80 -44.82 37.23
CA ARG A 354 21.91 -46.20 36.76
C ARG A 354 22.77 -46.92 37.78
N GLY A 355 22.14 -47.77 38.61
CA GLY A 355 22.84 -48.60 39.58
C GLY A 355 23.92 -49.42 38.88
N GLY A 356 25.14 -49.31 39.39
CA GLY A 356 26.25 -50.23 39.11
C GLY A 356 26.24 -51.42 40.06
#